data_AF-A0A6V7M2B4-F1
#
_entry.id   AF-A0A6V7M2B4-F1
#
_cell.length_a   1.000
_cell.length_b   1.000
_cell.length_c   1.000
_cell.angle_alpha   90.00
_cell.angle_beta   90.00
_cell.angle_gamma   90.00
#
_symmetry.space_group_name_H-M   'P 1'
#
loop_
_entity.id
_entity.type
_entity.pdbx_description
1 polymer ?
#
loop_
_entity_poly.entity_id
_entity_poly.type
_entity_poly.pdbx_seq_one_letter_code
_entity_poly.pdbx_strand_id
1 'polypeptide(L)'
;SCTLTNNFDDIKHTTLSERGALKEASRCLKCADAPCQKSCPTQIDVKSFITSISNKNYYGAAKEILSDNPLGLTCGMVCPTSDLCVGGCNLAATEEGPINIGGLQHFAVDIFKKMKLKQTRIPGQSVKYADTKIALIGCGPASLSCATFLARLGYDHIRIFEKEAYVGGLSSSEIPQYRLPYDVVDFEIELVKDLGVQIECGRALSTDDLTIQ
;
A
#
# COMPACT_ATOMS: atom_id res chain seq x y z
N SER A 1 31.56 -19.28 10.24
CA SER A 1 30.77 -18.20 10.86
C SER A 1 30.01 -17.50 9.75
N CYS A 2 28.67 -17.55 9.75
CA CYS A 2 27.89 -16.75 8.80
C CYS A 2 27.69 -15.37 9.43
N THR A 3 28.37 -14.35 8.91
CA THR A 3 28.20 -12.97 9.38
C THR A 3 27.12 -12.29 8.56
N LEU A 4 26.07 -11.76 9.21
CA LEU A 4 24.98 -11.02 8.55
C LEU A 4 25.38 -9.57 8.17
N THR A 5 26.66 -9.22 8.29
CA THR A 5 27.20 -7.92 7.88
C THR A 5 26.94 -7.67 6.40
N ASN A 6 26.33 -6.53 6.07
CA ASN A 6 25.96 -6.14 4.71
C ASN A 6 25.01 -7.13 4.00
N ASN A 7 24.24 -7.94 4.74
CA ASN A 7 23.14 -8.73 4.20
C ASN A 7 21.82 -7.98 4.42
N PHE A 8 21.13 -7.66 3.32
CA PHE A 8 19.82 -6.99 3.31
C PHE A 8 18.76 -7.85 2.62
N ASP A 9 18.97 -9.17 2.59
CA ASP A 9 18.00 -10.13 2.09
C ASP A 9 16.69 -10.02 2.87
N ASP A 10 15.57 -10.35 2.22
CA ASP A 10 14.27 -10.32 2.88
C ASP A 10 14.23 -11.31 4.06
N ILE A 11 14.01 -10.78 5.27
CA ILE A 11 13.91 -11.58 6.50
C ILE A 11 12.45 -11.81 6.95
N LYS A 12 11.47 -11.28 6.21
CA LYS A 12 10.05 -11.38 6.62
C LYS A 12 9.57 -12.82 6.56
N HIS A 13 9.19 -13.36 7.71
CA HIS A 13 8.55 -14.67 7.81
C HIS A 13 7.18 -14.74 7.11
N THR A 14 6.57 -13.57 6.84
CA THR A 14 5.29 -13.47 6.16
C THR A 14 5.39 -13.50 4.64
N THR A 15 6.59 -13.43 4.05
CA THR A 15 6.76 -13.46 2.59
C THR A 15 6.34 -14.82 2.02
N LEU A 16 5.49 -14.80 0.98
CA LEU A 16 4.90 -16.00 0.37
C LEU A 16 5.35 -16.17 -1.09
N SER A 17 5.73 -17.40 -1.43
CA SER A 17 5.75 -17.85 -2.84
C SER A 17 4.33 -18.05 -3.35
N GLU A 18 4.12 -18.14 -4.67
CA GLU A 18 2.80 -18.44 -5.24
C GLU A 18 2.19 -19.74 -4.68
N ARG A 19 3.01 -20.80 -4.54
CA ARG A 19 2.58 -22.05 -3.91
C ARG A 19 2.08 -21.84 -2.47
N GLY A 20 2.81 -21.04 -1.69
CA GLY A 20 2.44 -20.70 -0.32
C GLY A 20 1.17 -19.83 -0.26
N ALA A 21 1.09 -18.82 -1.13
CA ALA A 21 -0.04 -17.90 -1.23
C ALA A 21 -1.33 -18.62 -1.63
N LEU A 22 -1.29 -19.52 -2.61
CA LEU A 22 -2.46 -20.33 -3.00
C LEU A 22 -2.92 -21.23 -1.85
N LYS A 23 -2.00 -21.91 -1.16
CA LYS A 23 -2.35 -22.75 0.00
C LYS A 23 -3.02 -21.92 1.11
N GLU A 24 -2.44 -20.79 1.46
CA GLU A 24 -2.94 -19.93 2.54
C GLU A 24 -4.27 -19.25 2.17
N ALA A 25 -4.42 -18.82 0.92
CA ALA A 25 -5.68 -18.25 0.42
C ALA A 25 -6.82 -19.29 0.37
N SER A 26 -6.50 -20.56 0.06
CA SER A 26 -7.46 -21.67 0.14
C SER A 26 -7.85 -21.98 1.58
N ARG A 27 -6.94 -21.84 2.55
CA ARG A 27 -7.20 -22.05 3.98
C ARG A 27 -8.15 -20.99 4.57
N CYS A 28 -8.11 -19.77 4.06
CA CYS A 28 -9.00 -18.68 4.50
C CYS A 28 -10.48 -19.05 4.32
N LEU A 29 -11.26 -18.90 5.40
CA LEU A 29 -12.70 -19.18 5.43
C LEU A 29 -13.55 -18.21 4.61
N LYS A 30 -13.00 -17.06 4.22
CA LYS A 30 -13.72 -16.01 3.45
C LYS A 30 -15.00 -15.57 4.18
N CYS A 31 -14.85 -15.29 5.47
CA CYS A 31 -15.93 -14.97 6.41
C CYS A 31 -16.86 -13.87 5.89
N ALA A 32 -18.16 -14.01 6.15
CA ALA A 32 -19.08 -12.88 6.05
C ALA A 32 -18.78 -11.85 7.15
N ASP A 33 -19.02 -10.56 6.87
CA ASP A 33 -18.84 -9.46 7.83
C ASP A 33 -17.49 -9.54 8.58
N ALA A 34 -16.43 -9.73 7.80
CA ALA A 34 -15.18 -10.29 8.30
C ALA A 34 -14.53 -9.39 9.39
N PRO A 35 -14.25 -9.93 10.59
CA PRO A 35 -13.64 -9.13 11.66
C PRO A 35 -12.24 -8.62 11.29
N CYS A 36 -11.50 -9.36 10.46
CA CYS A 36 -10.20 -8.90 9.96
C CYS A 36 -10.28 -7.63 9.10
N GLN A 37 -11.39 -7.42 8.37
CA GLN A 37 -11.64 -6.16 7.65
C GLN A 37 -11.92 -5.03 8.65
N LYS A 38 -12.80 -5.28 9.63
CA LYS A 38 -13.15 -4.29 10.66
C LYS A 38 -11.94 -3.82 11.48
N SER A 39 -10.99 -4.72 11.71
CA SER A 39 -9.71 -4.45 12.40
C SER A 39 -8.64 -3.84 11.48
N CYS A 40 -8.90 -3.69 10.18
CA CYS A 40 -8.00 -3.01 9.26
C CYS A 40 -8.29 -1.50 9.26
N PRO A 41 -7.29 -0.63 9.52
CA PRO A 41 -7.50 0.82 9.53
C PRO A 41 -8.02 1.40 8.21
N THR A 42 -7.69 0.80 7.07
CA THR A 42 -8.18 1.21 5.74
C THR A 42 -9.40 0.40 5.28
N GLN A 43 -9.94 -0.50 6.12
CA GLN A 43 -11.14 -1.30 5.83
C GLN A 43 -11.06 -2.13 4.53
N ILE A 44 -9.85 -2.54 4.12
CA ILE A 44 -9.67 -3.34 2.89
C ILE A 44 -10.55 -4.59 2.93
N ASP A 45 -11.19 -4.95 1.82
CA ASP A 45 -12.00 -6.16 1.74
C ASP A 45 -11.11 -7.43 1.70
N VAL A 46 -10.69 -7.87 2.90
CA VAL A 46 -9.85 -9.05 3.11
C VAL A 46 -10.47 -10.31 2.53
N LYS A 47 -11.79 -10.45 2.63
CA LYS A 47 -12.51 -11.60 2.09
C LYS A 47 -12.37 -11.64 0.57
N SER A 48 -12.64 -10.53 -0.11
CA SER A 48 -12.69 -10.46 -1.57
C SER A 48 -11.30 -10.58 -2.19
N PHE A 49 -10.27 -9.90 -1.66
CA PHE A 49 -8.93 -10.01 -2.24
C PHE A 49 -8.35 -11.42 -2.04
N ILE A 50 -8.54 -12.05 -0.87
CA ILE A 50 -8.04 -13.42 -0.64
C ILE A 50 -8.81 -14.43 -1.50
N THR A 51 -10.12 -14.23 -1.70
CA THR A 51 -10.90 -15.03 -2.65
C THR A 51 -10.31 -14.94 -4.07
N SER A 52 -9.96 -13.74 -4.51
CA SER A 52 -9.32 -13.51 -5.80
C SER A 52 -7.97 -14.21 -5.93
N ILE A 53 -7.12 -14.19 -4.88
CA ILE A 53 -5.86 -14.96 -4.86
C ILE A 53 -6.12 -16.46 -4.99
N SER A 54 -7.09 -17.01 -4.25
CA SER A 54 -7.41 -18.44 -4.31
C SER A 54 -7.88 -18.90 -5.70
N ASN A 55 -8.46 -17.99 -6.49
CA ASN A 55 -8.89 -18.21 -7.86
C ASN A 55 -7.84 -17.82 -8.91
N LYS A 56 -6.59 -17.56 -8.50
CA LYS A 56 -5.49 -17.07 -9.37
C LYS A 56 -5.76 -15.74 -10.07
N ASN A 57 -6.74 -14.96 -9.60
CA ASN A 57 -7.00 -13.61 -10.08
C ASN A 57 -6.18 -12.59 -9.27
N TYR A 58 -4.87 -12.56 -9.50
CA TYR A 58 -3.95 -11.69 -8.75
C TYR A 58 -4.17 -10.20 -9.05
N TYR A 59 -4.52 -9.88 -10.29
CA TYR A 59 -4.92 -8.52 -10.67
C TYR A 59 -6.16 -8.06 -9.88
N GLY A 60 -7.22 -8.88 -9.83
CA GLY A 60 -8.42 -8.55 -9.07
C GLY A 60 -8.14 -8.37 -7.58
N ALA A 61 -7.29 -9.22 -7.00
CA ALA A 61 -6.85 -9.06 -5.62
C ALA A 61 -6.11 -7.74 -5.38
N ALA A 62 -5.12 -7.42 -6.22
CA ALA A 62 -4.36 -6.18 -6.11
C ALA A 62 -5.23 -4.94 -6.33
N LYS A 63 -6.18 -5.00 -7.28
CA LYS A 63 -7.15 -3.94 -7.51
C LYS A 63 -7.99 -3.69 -6.25
N GLU A 64 -8.50 -4.74 -5.61
CA GLU A 64 -9.28 -4.61 -4.37
C GLU A 64 -8.45 -3.94 -3.27
N ILE A 65 -7.22 -4.43 -3.04
CA ILE A 65 -6.30 -3.87 -2.05
C ILE A 65 -6.01 -2.38 -2.32
N LEU A 66 -5.65 -2.04 -3.55
CA LEU A 66 -5.26 -0.67 -3.94
C LEU A 66 -6.46 0.28 -4.02
N SER A 67 -7.69 -0.23 -4.08
CA SER A 67 -8.90 0.61 -4.10
C SER A 67 -9.07 1.32 -2.76
N ASP A 68 -8.82 0.61 -1.65
CA ASP A 68 -8.93 1.16 -0.29
C ASP A 68 -7.59 1.65 0.28
N ASN A 69 -6.47 1.08 -0.17
CA ASN A 69 -5.14 1.44 0.34
C ASN A 69 -4.14 1.67 -0.81
N PRO A 70 -3.85 2.94 -1.16
CA PRO A 70 -2.85 3.29 -2.18
C PRO A 70 -1.43 2.78 -1.88
N LEU A 71 -1.11 2.48 -0.62
CA LEU A 71 0.17 1.94 -0.16
C LEU A 71 0.06 0.43 0.17
N GLY A 72 -0.70 -0.29 -0.66
CA GLY A 72 -1.06 -1.69 -0.44
C GLY A 72 0.14 -2.64 -0.36
N LEU A 73 1.20 -2.44 -1.14
CA LEU A 73 2.39 -3.30 -1.12
C LEU A 73 3.24 -3.00 0.11
N THR A 74 3.48 -1.71 0.42
CA THR A 74 4.18 -1.29 1.64
C THR A 74 3.48 -1.87 2.87
N CYS A 75 2.17 -1.65 3.00
CA CYS A 75 1.38 -2.15 4.13
C CYS A 75 1.39 -3.69 4.23
N GLY A 76 1.35 -4.41 3.10
CA GLY A 76 1.46 -5.87 3.10
C GLY A 76 2.77 -6.38 3.70
N MET A 77 3.85 -5.59 3.61
CA MET A 77 5.16 -5.95 4.14
C MET A 77 5.38 -5.52 5.59
N VAL A 78 4.83 -4.38 6.02
CA VAL A 78 5.23 -3.73 7.29
C VAL A 78 4.13 -3.60 8.34
N CYS A 79 2.86 -3.87 8.00
CA CYS A 79 1.78 -3.77 8.98
C CYS A 79 2.02 -4.70 10.18
N PRO A 80 1.84 -4.22 11.43
CA PRO A 80 1.86 -5.05 12.62
C PRO A 80 0.56 -5.85 12.72
N THR A 81 0.39 -6.83 11.85
CA THR A 81 -0.92 -7.45 11.59
C THR A 81 -1.53 -8.12 12.82
N SER A 82 -0.72 -8.61 13.76
CA SER A 82 -1.17 -9.21 15.03
C SER A 82 -2.03 -8.25 15.85
N ASP A 83 -1.75 -6.96 15.77
CA ASP A 83 -2.46 -5.91 16.50
C ASP A 83 -3.56 -5.26 15.63
N LEU A 84 -3.74 -5.78 14.41
CA LEU A 84 -4.68 -5.27 13.40
C LEU A 84 -5.54 -6.42 12.84
N CYS A 85 -5.53 -6.60 11.51
CA CYS A 85 -6.40 -7.54 10.79
C CYS A 85 -6.23 -9.01 11.21
N VAL A 86 -5.01 -9.45 11.51
CA VAL A 86 -4.73 -10.85 11.91
C VAL A 86 -5.18 -11.08 13.36
N GLY A 87 -5.08 -10.07 14.23
CA GLY A 87 -5.60 -10.13 15.60
C GLY A 87 -7.12 -10.36 15.67
N GLY A 88 -7.87 -9.89 14.66
CA GLY A 88 -9.31 -10.15 14.53
C GLY A 88 -9.68 -11.39 13.73
N CYS A 89 -8.73 -12.21 13.26
CA CYS A 89 -9.05 -13.32 12.35
C CYS A 89 -9.76 -14.49 13.07
N ASN A 90 -10.92 -14.93 12.56
CA ASN A 90 -11.66 -16.07 13.13
C ASN A 90 -10.86 -17.38 13.21
N LEU A 91 -9.90 -17.59 12.30
CA LEU A 91 -9.04 -18.78 12.33
C LEU A 91 -8.01 -18.77 13.47
N ALA A 92 -7.87 -17.66 14.22
CA ALA A 92 -7.12 -17.69 15.48
C ALA A 92 -7.73 -18.66 16.51
N ALA A 93 -9.00 -19.05 16.34
CA ALA A 93 -9.68 -20.02 17.20
C ALA A 93 -9.37 -21.49 16.85
N THR A 94 -8.49 -21.77 15.88
CA THR A 94 -8.08 -23.13 15.50
C THR A 94 -6.59 -23.36 15.80
N GLU A 95 -6.19 -24.63 15.88
CA GLU A 95 -4.82 -25.05 16.19
C GLU A 95 -3.81 -24.61 15.12
N GLU A 96 -4.25 -24.46 13.87
CA GLU A 96 -3.41 -23.95 12.78
C GLU A 96 -3.22 -22.41 12.82
N GLY A 97 -4.06 -21.70 13.58
CA GLY A 97 -3.94 -20.26 13.81
C GLY A 97 -4.46 -19.36 12.67
N PRO A 98 -4.33 -18.04 12.83
CA PRO A 98 -4.93 -17.05 11.92
C PRO A 98 -4.25 -17.00 10.56
N ILE A 99 -4.88 -16.33 9.59
CA ILE A 99 -4.35 -16.21 8.21
C ILE A 99 -3.17 -15.23 8.16
N ASN A 100 -2.14 -15.55 7.37
CA ASN A 100 -1.11 -14.60 6.97
C ASN A 100 -1.64 -13.57 5.96
N ILE A 101 -2.46 -12.63 6.45
CA ILE A 101 -3.14 -11.61 5.62
C ILE A 101 -2.12 -10.68 4.95
N GLY A 102 -1.12 -10.21 5.71
CA GLY A 102 -0.07 -9.32 5.20
C GLY A 102 0.73 -9.97 4.06
N GLY A 103 1.13 -11.23 4.21
CA GLY A 103 1.84 -11.99 3.18
C GLY A 103 1.02 -12.19 1.90
N LEU A 104 -0.28 -12.44 2.02
CA LEU A 104 -1.18 -12.56 0.87
C LEU A 104 -1.36 -11.22 0.14
N GLN A 105 -1.49 -10.13 0.90
CA GLN A 105 -1.54 -8.77 0.36
C GLN A 105 -0.24 -8.41 -0.37
N HIS A 106 0.91 -8.65 0.26
CA HIS A 106 2.24 -8.50 -0.35
C HIS A 106 2.31 -9.28 -1.66
N PHE A 107 2.02 -10.59 -1.65
CA PHE A 107 2.09 -11.43 -2.83
C PHE A 107 1.24 -10.90 -3.99
N ALA A 108 -0.03 -10.55 -3.75
CA ALA A 108 -0.93 -10.09 -4.80
C ALA A 108 -0.45 -8.77 -5.45
N VAL A 109 -0.05 -7.79 -4.63
CA VAL A 109 0.38 -6.48 -5.15
C VAL A 109 1.77 -6.57 -5.78
N ASP A 110 2.66 -7.45 -5.30
CA ASP A 110 3.96 -7.69 -5.94
C ASP A 110 3.82 -8.31 -7.34
N ILE A 111 2.86 -9.24 -7.52
CA ILE A 111 2.51 -9.76 -8.85
C ILE A 111 1.96 -8.64 -9.74
N PHE A 112 1.09 -7.77 -9.22
CA PHE A 112 0.57 -6.62 -9.97
C PHE A 112 1.68 -5.63 -10.37
N LYS A 113 2.63 -5.33 -9.48
CA LYS A 113 3.83 -4.54 -9.79
C LYS A 113 4.60 -5.13 -10.98
N LYS A 114 4.76 -6.46 -11.02
CA LYS A 114 5.43 -7.17 -12.13
C LYS A 114 4.66 -7.11 -13.45
N MET A 115 3.35 -6.86 -13.43
CA MET A 115 2.54 -6.66 -14.64
C MET A 115 2.82 -5.31 -15.31
N LYS A 116 3.48 -4.35 -14.62
CA LYS A 116 3.86 -3.03 -15.15
C LYS A 116 2.68 -2.25 -15.74
N LEU A 117 1.51 -2.40 -15.12
CA LEU A 117 0.31 -1.65 -15.48
C LEU A 117 0.34 -0.28 -14.82
N LYS A 118 -0.15 0.72 -15.54
CA LYS A 118 -0.31 2.09 -15.02
C LYS A 118 -1.64 2.24 -14.31
N GLN A 119 -1.68 3.10 -13.31
CA GLN A 119 -2.95 3.54 -12.75
C GLN A 119 -3.63 4.53 -13.72
N THR A 120 -4.94 4.46 -13.87
CA THR A 120 -5.70 5.39 -14.73
C THR A 120 -6.88 5.95 -13.98
N ARG A 121 -7.22 7.21 -14.25
CA ARG A 121 -8.50 7.78 -13.80
C ARG A 121 -9.67 7.09 -14.50
N ILE A 122 -10.83 7.09 -13.85
CA ILE A 122 -12.08 6.70 -14.50
C ILE A 122 -12.37 7.73 -15.61
N PRO A 123 -12.59 7.30 -16.86
CA PRO A 123 -12.88 8.23 -17.96
C PRO A 123 -14.08 9.13 -17.64
N GLY A 124 -13.93 10.44 -17.81
CA GLY A 124 -14.99 11.42 -17.57
C GLY A 124 -15.25 11.75 -16.10
N GLN A 125 -14.49 11.17 -15.17
CA GLN A 125 -14.59 11.51 -13.74
C GLN A 125 -14.13 12.95 -13.49
N SER A 126 -15.01 13.76 -12.88
CA SER A 126 -14.74 15.15 -12.52
C SER A 126 -15.59 15.55 -11.31
N VAL A 127 -15.17 16.60 -10.62
CA VAL A 127 -15.85 17.17 -9.44
C VAL A 127 -16.05 18.67 -9.61
N LYS A 128 -16.95 19.24 -8.81
CA LYS A 128 -17.11 20.70 -8.74
C LYS A 128 -15.77 21.32 -8.31
N TYR A 129 -15.32 22.33 -9.05
CA TYR A 129 -14.02 23.00 -8.84
C TYR A 129 -12.80 22.06 -9.04
N ALA A 130 -12.85 21.18 -10.05
CA ALA A 130 -11.75 20.26 -10.40
C ALA A 130 -10.40 20.98 -10.63
N ASP A 131 -10.44 22.22 -11.10
CA ASP A 131 -9.30 23.12 -11.34
C ASP A 131 -8.73 23.78 -10.06
N THR A 132 -9.25 23.43 -8.88
CA THR A 132 -8.70 23.90 -7.61
C THR A 132 -7.26 23.43 -7.45
N LYS A 133 -6.35 24.38 -7.15
CA LYS A 133 -4.96 24.07 -6.79
C LYS A 133 -4.91 23.54 -5.36
N ILE A 134 -4.39 22.34 -5.19
CA ILE A 134 -4.25 21.66 -3.91
C ILE A 134 -2.78 21.41 -3.63
N ALA A 135 -2.30 21.89 -2.49
CA ALA A 135 -0.95 21.65 -1.99
C ALA A 135 -0.97 20.67 -0.82
N LEU A 136 -0.07 19.71 -0.81
CA LEU A 136 0.20 18.81 0.31
C LEU A 136 1.66 19.01 0.75
N ILE A 137 1.93 18.92 2.05
CA ILE A 137 3.26 19.11 2.63
C ILE A 137 3.77 17.78 3.17
N GLY A 138 4.99 17.41 2.75
CA GLY A 138 5.64 16.12 3.02
C GLY A 138 5.14 15.02 2.09
N CYS A 139 6.06 14.27 1.47
CA CYS A 139 5.80 13.16 0.56
C CYS A 139 5.91 11.80 1.28
N GLY A 140 5.26 11.70 2.43
CA GLY A 140 5.09 10.43 3.17
C GLY A 140 3.76 9.73 2.87
N PRO A 141 3.47 8.59 3.53
CA PRO A 141 2.26 7.80 3.33
C PRO A 141 0.95 8.59 3.40
N ALA A 142 0.85 9.53 4.35
CA ALA A 142 -0.37 10.33 4.53
C ALA A 142 -0.69 11.17 3.29
N SER A 143 0.27 11.93 2.78
CA SER A 143 0.08 12.78 1.60
C SER A 143 -0.07 11.96 0.32
N LEU A 144 0.67 10.85 0.18
CA LEU A 144 0.51 9.95 -0.97
C LEU A 144 -0.91 9.37 -1.04
N SER A 145 -1.46 8.94 0.11
CA SER A 145 -2.84 8.48 0.21
C SER A 145 -3.83 9.59 -0.14
N CYS A 146 -3.71 10.74 0.53
CA CYS A 146 -4.60 11.89 0.31
C CYS A 146 -4.60 12.36 -1.16
N ALA A 147 -3.42 12.55 -1.74
CA ALA A 147 -3.26 12.95 -3.14
C ALA A 147 -3.86 11.90 -4.10
N THR A 148 -3.69 10.60 -3.82
CA THR A 148 -4.28 9.53 -4.63
C THR A 148 -5.81 9.62 -4.64
N PHE A 149 -6.43 9.74 -3.46
CA PHE A 149 -7.89 9.82 -3.38
C PHE A 149 -8.45 11.10 -4.02
N LEU A 150 -7.79 12.25 -3.82
CA LEU A 150 -8.16 13.50 -4.49
C LEU A 150 -8.04 13.37 -6.02
N ALA A 151 -6.95 12.77 -6.51
CA ALA A 151 -6.78 12.57 -7.95
C ALA A 151 -7.82 11.59 -8.53
N ARG A 152 -8.19 10.55 -7.77
CA ARG A 152 -9.28 9.62 -8.13
C ARG A 152 -10.65 10.30 -8.18
N LEU A 153 -10.92 11.26 -7.30
CA LEU A 153 -12.15 12.06 -7.33
C LEU A 153 -12.24 12.95 -8.59
N GLY A 154 -11.10 13.38 -9.12
CA GLY A 154 -11.02 14.16 -10.36
C GLY A 154 -10.48 15.58 -10.19
N TYR A 155 -9.71 15.86 -9.14
CA TYR A 155 -8.97 17.12 -9.02
C TYR A 155 -7.74 17.14 -9.94
N ASP A 156 -7.51 18.23 -10.66
CA ASP A 156 -6.53 18.30 -11.75
C ASP A 156 -5.18 18.91 -11.34
N HIS A 157 -5.14 19.67 -10.25
CA HIS A 157 -3.96 20.43 -9.84
C HIS A 157 -3.53 20.08 -8.42
N ILE A 158 -3.00 18.87 -8.24
CA ILE A 158 -2.48 18.39 -6.95
C ILE A 158 -0.96 18.41 -6.98
N ARG A 159 -0.34 19.07 -6.00
CA ARG A 159 1.12 19.06 -5.81
C ARG A 159 1.49 18.70 -4.38
N ILE A 160 2.45 17.80 -4.22
CA ILE A 160 3.11 17.49 -2.96
C ILE A 160 4.45 18.21 -2.92
N PHE A 161 4.73 18.93 -1.84
CA PHE A 161 6.01 19.55 -1.57
C PHE A 161 6.77 18.74 -0.50
N GLU A 162 7.98 18.32 -0.79
CA GLU A 162 8.83 17.51 0.09
C GLU A 162 10.10 18.28 0.46
N LYS A 163 10.46 18.28 1.74
CA LYS A 163 11.64 18.96 2.26
C LYS A 163 12.92 18.30 1.78
N GLU A 164 12.97 16.98 1.84
CA GLU A 164 14.16 16.20 1.54
C GLU A 164 14.36 16.02 0.02
N ALA A 165 15.54 15.53 -0.36
CA ALA A 165 15.84 15.19 -1.76
C ALA A 165 15.24 13.85 -2.22
N TYR A 166 14.60 13.12 -1.31
CA TYR A 166 13.97 11.82 -1.54
C TYR A 166 12.49 11.86 -1.15
N VAL A 167 11.73 10.89 -1.68
CA VAL A 167 10.28 10.75 -1.46
C VAL A 167 9.98 9.47 -0.68
N GLY A 168 8.77 9.36 -0.12
CA GLY A 168 8.28 8.18 0.61
C GLY A 168 8.31 8.30 2.13
N GLY A 169 8.87 9.39 2.66
CA GLY A 169 8.96 9.64 4.11
C GLY A 169 9.71 8.52 4.85
N LEU A 170 9.21 8.13 6.02
CA LEU A 170 9.82 7.09 6.86
C LEU A 170 9.97 5.73 6.15
N SER A 171 9.06 5.41 5.22
CA SER A 171 9.13 4.19 4.41
C SER A 171 10.43 4.10 3.61
N SER A 172 10.97 5.24 3.19
CA SER A 172 12.23 5.34 2.45
C SER A 172 13.44 5.58 3.35
N SER A 173 13.29 6.40 4.40
CA SER A 173 14.42 6.89 5.19
C SER A 173 14.80 6.02 6.37
N GLU A 174 13.85 5.28 6.94
CA GLU A 174 14.05 4.60 8.23
C GLU A 174 13.65 3.13 8.22
N ILE A 175 12.59 2.74 7.50
CA ILE A 175 12.22 1.32 7.45
C ILE A 175 13.33 0.55 6.72
N PRO A 176 13.93 -0.48 7.35
CA PRO A 176 15.09 -1.14 6.77
C PRO A 176 14.78 -1.89 5.47
N GLN A 177 15.73 -1.92 4.55
CA GLN A 177 15.64 -2.61 3.25
C GLN A 177 15.26 -4.10 3.37
N TYR A 178 15.77 -4.81 4.39
CA TYR A 178 15.45 -6.22 4.64
C TYR A 178 14.00 -6.43 5.13
N ARG A 179 13.25 -5.36 5.42
CA ARG A 179 11.80 -5.38 5.71
C ARG A 179 10.98 -4.74 4.59
N LEU A 180 11.40 -3.58 4.08
CA LEU A 180 10.70 -2.85 3.02
C LEU A 180 11.71 -2.43 1.95
N PRO A 181 11.74 -3.14 0.80
CA PRO A 181 12.58 -2.75 -0.32
C PRO A 181 12.21 -1.38 -0.88
N TYR A 182 13.19 -0.52 -1.16
CA TYR A 182 12.94 0.84 -1.68
C TYR A 182 12.13 0.86 -3.00
N ASP A 183 12.31 -0.14 -3.86
CA ASP A 183 11.60 -0.26 -5.13
C ASP A 183 10.10 -0.54 -4.96
N VAL A 184 9.65 -0.92 -3.76
CA VAL A 184 8.22 -0.98 -3.41
C VAL A 184 7.64 0.41 -3.25
N VAL A 185 8.35 1.29 -2.53
CA VAL A 185 7.93 2.67 -2.28
C VAL A 185 7.91 3.45 -3.59
N ASP A 186 8.94 3.27 -4.43
CA ASP A 186 9.01 3.88 -5.76
C ASP A 186 7.83 3.46 -6.64
N PHE A 187 7.51 2.14 -6.67
CA PHE A 187 6.36 1.62 -7.40
C PHE A 187 5.04 2.30 -7.00
N GLU A 188 4.76 2.43 -5.71
CA GLU A 188 3.52 3.05 -5.23
C GLU A 188 3.47 4.55 -5.57
N ILE A 189 4.60 5.24 -5.49
CA ILE A 189 4.71 6.66 -5.88
C ILE A 189 4.46 6.84 -7.37
N GLU A 190 4.96 5.94 -8.23
CA GLU A 190 4.68 5.99 -9.66
C GLU A 190 3.19 5.79 -9.96
N LEU A 191 2.47 4.92 -9.22
CA LEU A 191 1.01 4.83 -9.35
C LEU A 191 0.29 6.13 -8.98
N VAL A 192 0.80 6.88 -7.99
CA VAL A 192 0.26 8.20 -7.63
C VAL A 192 0.52 9.21 -8.76
N LYS A 193 1.73 9.24 -9.32
CA LYS A 193 2.10 10.12 -10.45
C LYS A 193 1.33 9.81 -11.72
N ASP A 194 1.01 8.54 -11.99
CA ASP A 194 0.17 8.14 -13.11
C ASP A 194 -1.22 8.82 -13.10
N LEU A 195 -1.70 9.30 -11.94
CA LEU A 195 -2.93 10.09 -11.82
C LEU A 195 -2.76 11.60 -12.04
N GLY A 196 -1.55 12.04 -12.40
CA GLY A 196 -1.21 13.45 -12.65
C GLY A 196 -0.76 14.24 -11.41
N VAL A 197 -0.56 13.58 -10.26
CA VAL A 197 -0.04 14.24 -9.05
C VAL A 197 1.41 14.66 -9.28
N GLN A 198 1.72 15.92 -8.97
CA GLN A 198 3.07 16.47 -9.07
C GLN A 198 3.78 16.41 -7.71
N ILE A 199 5.09 16.20 -7.73
CA ILE A 199 5.92 16.18 -6.52
C ILE A 199 7.12 17.09 -6.73
N GLU A 200 7.35 18.02 -5.80
CA GLU A 200 8.45 18.98 -5.82
C GLU A 200 9.27 18.82 -4.53
N CYS A 201 10.48 18.30 -4.66
CA CYS A 201 11.43 18.11 -3.55
C CYS A 201 12.23 19.38 -3.24
N GLY A 202 12.91 19.41 -2.09
CA GLY A 202 13.68 20.57 -1.63
C GLY A 202 12.82 21.75 -1.17
N ARG A 203 11.54 21.54 -0.88
CA ARG A 203 10.58 22.57 -0.44
C ARG A 203 10.02 22.25 0.94
N ALA A 204 10.24 23.14 1.90
CA ALA A 204 9.89 22.93 3.30
C ALA A 204 8.75 23.84 3.74
N LEU A 205 7.81 23.32 4.53
CA LEU A 205 6.94 24.15 5.35
C LEU A 205 7.77 24.77 6.48
N SER A 206 8.15 26.03 6.28
CA SER A 206 9.04 26.79 7.15
C SER A 206 8.82 28.28 6.88
N THR A 207 9.10 29.14 7.86
CA THR A 207 9.01 30.60 7.69
C THR A 207 9.93 31.15 6.60
N ASP A 208 10.95 30.38 6.19
CA ASP A 208 11.93 30.76 5.17
C ASP A 208 11.63 30.21 3.77
N ASP A 209 10.55 29.43 3.59
CA ASP A 209 10.15 28.85 2.30
C ASP A 209 8.62 28.83 2.12
N LEU A 210 7.96 27.69 2.34
CA LEU A 210 6.51 27.58 2.19
C LEU A 210 5.81 27.92 3.50
N THR A 211 4.79 28.79 3.43
CA THR A 211 3.87 29.06 4.55
C THR A 211 2.42 28.88 4.11
N ILE A 212 1.47 28.95 5.05
CA ILE A 212 0.03 28.87 4.76
C ILE A 212 -0.52 30.21 4.22
N GLN A 213 0.14 31.33 4.55
CA GLN A 213 -0.29 32.69 4.20
C GLN A 213 0.17 33.11 2.81
#